data_AF-A0A2V8QZ49-F1
#
_entry.id   AF-A0A2V8QZ49-F1
#
_cell.length_a   1.000
_cell.length_b   1.000
_cell.length_c   1.000
_cell.angle_alpha   90.00
_cell.angle_beta   90.00
_cell.angle_gamma   90.00
#
_symmetry.space_group_name_H-M   'P 1'
#
loop_
_entity.id
_entity.type
_entity.pdbx_description
1 polymer ?
#
loop_
_entity_poly.entity_id
_entity_poly.type
_entity_poly.pdbx_seq_one_letter_code
_entity_poly.pdbx_strand_id
1 'polypeptide(L)'
;HFAAAHLGLARALESQEDFDGALAEVGAARRDRPVYAEASAVEGRLLRSQADTDGALAAYQRALREAHGFQPEAYTGIGIVYEDKGRYEEAVAAFRKAVAQLSDTEPVLYELIGRNLEKLERWKEAVAAYEKYLALAPTGAHASAINSIIDQLRKQAAEAEQQTPPD
;
A
#
# COMPACT_ATOMS: atom_id res chain seq x y z
N HIS A 1 -21.45 23.62 2.03
CA HIS A 1 -20.11 23.57 2.63
C HIS A 1 -19.96 22.29 3.44
N PHE A 2 -19.70 21.18 2.77
CA PHE A 2 -19.50 19.88 3.42
C PHE A 2 -18.34 19.17 2.70
N ALA A 3 -17.10 19.52 3.06
CA ALA A 3 -15.91 18.91 2.48
C ALA A 3 -15.93 17.37 2.53
N ALA A 4 -16.49 16.78 3.60
CA ALA A 4 -16.66 15.34 3.72
C ALA A 4 -17.69 14.77 2.72
N ALA A 5 -18.74 15.50 2.36
CA ALA A 5 -19.72 15.08 1.36
C ALA A 5 -19.09 15.04 -0.04
N HIS A 6 -18.27 16.04 -0.38
CA HIS A 6 -17.48 16.04 -1.60
C HIS A 6 -16.54 14.82 -1.67
N LEU A 7 -15.89 14.41 -0.56
CA LEU A 7 -15.09 13.17 -0.56
C LEU A 7 -15.92 11.90 -0.68
N GLY A 8 -17.11 11.85 -0.08
CA GLY A 8 -18.04 10.74 -0.27
C GLY A 8 -18.42 10.59 -1.75
N LEU A 9 -18.71 11.70 -2.42
CA LEU A 9 -19.02 11.71 -3.85
C LEU A 9 -17.81 11.36 -4.71
N ALA A 10 -16.63 11.88 -4.40
CA ALA A 10 -15.40 11.53 -5.12
C ALA A 10 -15.14 10.01 -5.12
N ARG A 11 -15.34 9.33 -3.98
CA ARG A 11 -15.22 7.86 -3.88
C ARG A 11 -16.28 7.11 -4.68
N ALA A 12 -17.50 7.64 -4.75
CA ALA A 12 -18.56 7.06 -5.56
C ALA A 12 -18.29 7.23 -7.06
N LEU A 13 -17.71 8.36 -7.48
CA LEU A 13 -17.28 8.59 -8.86
C LEU A 13 -16.07 7.72 -9.23
N GLU A 14 -15.13 7.54 -8.30
CA GLU A 14 -14.01 6.59 -8.46
C GLU A 14 -14.50 5.17 -8.78
N SER A 15 -15.51 4.67 -8.05
CA SER A 15 -16.10 3.35 -8.32
C SER A 15 -16.80 3.22 -9.68
N GLN A 16 -17.09 4.35 -10.31
CA GLN A 16 -17.66 4.44 -11.67
C GLN A 16 -16.59 4.71 -12.73
N GLU A 17 -15.31 4.73 -12.34
CA GLU A 17 -14.17 5.10 -13.18
C GLU A 17 -14.22 6.53 -13.73
N ASP A 18 -15.08 7.40 -13.17
CA ASP A 18 -15.12 8.83 -13.46
C ASP A 18 -14.06 9.55 -12.61
N PHE A 19 -12.80 9.39 -13.00
CA PHE A 19 -11.66 9.95 -12.27
C PHE A 19 -11.61 11.47 -12.35
N ASP A 20 -12.02 12.07 -13.48
CA ASP A 20 -12.03 13.52 -13.66
C ASP A 20 -13.09 14.17 -12.77
N GLY A 21 -14.30 13.59 -12.72
CA GLY A 21 -15.35 14.00 -11.78
C GLY A 21 -14.91 13.84 -10.32
N ALA A 22 -14.28 12.70 -9.99
CA ALA A 22 -13.77 12.46 -8.65
C ALA A 22 -12.71 13.51 -8.23
N LEU A 23 -11.77 13.87 -9.12
CA LEU A 23 -10.77 14.90 -8.86
C LEU A 23 -11.39 16.30 -8.70
N ALA A 24 -12.44 16.61 -9.47
CA ALA A 24 -13.18 17.86 -9.31
C ALA A 24 -13.82 17.98 -7.91
N GLU A 25 -14.39 16.88 -7.41
CA GLU A 25 -14.97 16.79 -6.07
C GLU A 25 -13.90 16.87 -4.97
N VAL A 26 -12.75 16.23 -5.14
CA VAL A 26 -11.59 16.41 -4.23
C VAL A 26 -11.15 17.88 -4.20
N GLY A 27 -11.10 18.54 -5.36
CA GLY A 27 -10.82 19.97 -5.46
C GLY A 27 -11.84 20.84 -4.72
N ALA A 28 -13.12 20.49 -4.78
CA ALA A 28 -14.19 21.15 -4.03
C ALA A 28 -14.03 20.95 -2.52
N ALA A 29 -13.74 19.72 -2.08
CA ALA A 29 -13.47 19.41 -0.67
C ALA A 29 -12.31 20.26 -0.12
N ARG A 30 -11.24 20.43 -0.91
CA ARG A 30 -10.07 21.21 -0.52
C ARG A 30 -10.29 22.73 -0.55
N ARG A 31 -11.23 23.24 -1.37
CA ARG A 31 -11.64 24.66 -1.28
C ARG A 31 -12.37 24.96 0.02
N ASP A 32 -13.25 24.06 0.46
CA ASP A 32 -13.94 24.18 1.76
C ASP A 32 -13.00 23.94 2.95
N ARG A 33 -12.06 22.99 2.83
CA ARG A 33 -11.06 22.65 3.85
C ARG A 33 -9.65 22.51 3.23
N PRO A 34 -8.83 23.58 3.23
CA PRO A 34 -7.53 23.58 2.56
C PRO A 34 -6.52 22.54 3.07
N VAL A 35 -6.55 22.24 4.38
CA VAL A 35 -5.73 21.19 5.01
C VAL A 35 -6.62 19.99 5.29
N TYR A 36 -6.61 19.03 4.37
CA TYR A 36 -7.45 17.85 4.44
C TYR A 36 -6.71 16.60 3.94
N ALA A 37 -5.97 15.97 4.85
CA ALA A 37 -5.12 14.82 4.53
C ALA A 37 -5.86 13.68 3.82
N GLU A 38 -7.08 13.37 4.26
CA GLU A 38 -7.93 12.35 3.63
C GLU A 38 -8.22 12.69 2.17
N ALA A 39 -8.51 13.96 1.86
CA ALA A 39 -8.73 14.42 0.48
C ALA A 39 -7.47 14.26 -0.37
N SER A 40 -6.31 14.64 0.17
CA SER A 40 -5.02 14.46 -0.49
C SER A 40 -4.69 12.98 -0.74
N ALA A 41 -5.09 12.08 0.17
CA ALA A 41 -4.90 10.64 -0.01
C ALA A 41 -5.85 10.05 -1.07
N VAL A 42 -7.09 10.54 -1.16
CA VAL A 42 -8.01 10.19 -2.25
C VAL A 42 -7.46 10.71 -3.59
N GLU A 43 -6.97 11.94 -3.65
CA GLU A 43 -6.32 12.50 -4.85
C GLU A 43 -5.18 11.61 -5.34
N GLY A 44 -4.31 11.14 -4.42
CA GLY A 44 -3.20 10.25 -4.78
C GLY A 44 -3.65 8.93 -5.38
N ARG A 45 -4.77 8.38 -4.87
CA ARG A 45 -5.36 7.14 -5.39
C ARG A 45 -5.91 7.32 -6.81
N LEU A 46 -6.64 8.42 -7.03
CA LEU A 46 -7.23 8.76 -8.32
C LEU A 46 -6.14 8.98 -9.40
N LEU A 47 -5.10 9.75 -9.07
CA LEU A 47 -3.98 10.00 -9.98
C LEU A 47 -3.25 8.70 -10.33
N ARG A 48 -3.07 7.80 -9.36
CA ARG A 48 -2.51 6.47 -9.62
C ARG A 48 -3.41 5.67 -10.57
N SER A 49 -4.73 5.69 -10.40
CA SER A 49 -5.68 5.02 -11.29
C SER A 49 -5.61 5.56 -12.74
N GLN A 50 -5.23 6.83 -12.91
CA GLN A 50 -4.93 7.44 -14.21
C GLN A 50 -3.49 7.18 -14.71
N ALA A 51 -2.73 6.30 -14.04
CA ALA A 51 -1.32 6.03 -14.27
C ALA A 51 -0.37 7.23 -14.07
N ASP A 52 -0.84 8.34 -13.50
CA ASP A 52 -0.01 9.46 -13.06
C ASP A 52 0.64 9.15 -11.70
N THR A 53 1.67 8.30 -11.76
CA THR A 53 2.38 7.84 -10.55
C THR A 53 3.19 8.94 -9.86
N ASP A 54 3.59 9.99 -10.57
CA ASP A 54 4.33 11.12 -9.99
C ASP A 54 3.37 12.08 -9.27
N GLY A 55 2.23 12.40 -9.89
CA GLY A 55 1.15 13.14 -9.24
C GLY A 55 0.62 12.40 -8.01
N ALA A 56 0.43 11.08 -8.12
CA ALA A 56 0.02 10.23 -7.00
C ALA A 56 0.96 10.36 -5.79
N LEU A 57 2.27 10.22 -6.04
CA LEU A 57 3.29 10.33 -4.99
C LEU A 57 3.28 11.73 -4.34
N ALA A 58 3.16 12.79 -5.14
CA ALA A 58 3.08 14.15 -4.64
C ALA A 58 1.85 14.38 -3.75
N ALA A 59 0.69 13.83 -4.15
CA ALA A 59 -0.56 13.91 -3.39
C ALA A 59 -0.50 13.12 -2.07
N TYR A 60 0.03 11.90 -2.06
CA TYR A 60 0.22 11.14 -0.83
C TYR A 60 1.22 11.79 0.13
N GLN A 61 2.32 12.35 -0.40
CA GLN A 61 3.26 13.11 0.43
C GLN A 61 2.61 14.36 1.02
N ARG A 62 1.70 15.02 0.28
CA ARG A 62 0.89 16.12 0.83
C ARG A 62 -0.02 15.63 1.95
N ALA A 63 -0.71 14.51 1.77
CA ALA A 63 -1.55 13.91 2.82
C ALA A 63 -0.75 13.66 4.11
N LEU A 64 0.47 13.12 3.99
CA LEU A 64 1.35 12.91 5.13
C LEU A 64 1.76 14.23 5.81
N ARG A 65 2.07 15.30 5.06
CA ARG A 65 2.37 16.60 5.64
C ARG A 65 1.18 17.18 6.40
N GLU A 66 -0.01 17.09 5.81
CA GLU A 66 -1.27 17.59 6.39
C GLU A 66 -1.71 16.82 7.64
N ALA A 67 -1.36 15.52 7.72
CA ALA A 67 -1.64 14.66 8.88
C ALA A 67 -0.48 14.57 9.88
N HIS A 68 0.54 15.42 9.76
CA HIS A 68 1.74 15.38 10.62
C HIS A 68 2.40 13.99 10.69
N GLY A 69 2.40 13.29 9.55
CA GLY A 69 2.99 11.97 9.38
C GLY A 69 2.11 10.80 9.78
N PHE A 70 0.92 11.01 10.35
CA PHE A 70 -0.02 9.93 10.73
C PHE A 70 -1.14 9.78 9.67
N GLN A 71 -0.86 9.04 8.60
CA GLN A 71 -1.85 8.72 7.58
C GLN A 71 -1.51 7.35 6.95
N PRO A 72 -2.03 6.24 7.51
CA PRO A 72 -1.69 4.90 7.06
C PRO A 72 -2.03 4.66 5.59
N GLU A 73 -3.17 5.17 5.10
CA GLU A 73 -3.58 5.00 3.70
C GLU A 73 -2.64 5.69 2.72
N ALA A 74 -2.02 6.81 3.14
CA ALA A 74 -1.03 7.49 2.30
C ALA A 74 0.27 6.68 2.23
N TYR A 75 0.72 6.06 3.33
CA TYR A 75 1.86 5.15 3.29
C TYR A 75 1.59 3.90 2.45
N THR A 76 0.40 3.32 2.57
CA THR A 76 -0.03 2.20 1.71
C THR A 76 -0.02 2.62 0.24
N GLY A 77 -0.61 3.77 -0.08
CA GLY A 77 -0.63 4.31 -1.45
C GLY A 77 0.76 4.55 -2.03
N ILE A 78 1.68 5.13 -1.24
CA ILE A 78 3.10 5.31 -1.63
C ILE A 78 3.76 3.95 -1.89
N GLY A 79 3.51 2.96 -1.05
CA GLY A 79 4.06 1.62 -1.24
C GLY A 79 3.62 1.00 -2.56
N ILE A 80 2.33 1.11 -2.88
CA ILE A 80 1.79 0.60 -4.16
C ILE A 80 2.38 1.37 -5.34
N VAL A 81 2.52 2.71 -5.26
CA VAL A 81 3.15 3.50 -6.33
C VAL A 81 4.61 3.07 -6.57
N TYR A 82 5.37 2.75 -5.51
CA TYR A 82 6.73 2.24 -5.67
C TYR A 82 6.77 0.82 -6.23
N GLU A 83 5.82 -0.03 -5.84
CA GLU A 83 5.65 -1.35 -6.44
C GLU A 83 5.38 -1.26 -7.94
N ASP A 84 4.47 -0.38 -8.38
CA ASP A 84 4.19 -0.15 -9.81
C ASP A 84 5.44 0.30 -10.59
N LYS A 85 6.36 0.99 -9.92
CA LYS A 85 7.65 1.45 -10.47
C LYS A 85 8.76 0.39 -10.37
N GLY A 86 8.49 -0.79 -9.82
CA GLY A 86 9.49 -1.84 -9.57
C GLY A 86 10.50 -1.50 -8.47
N ARG A 87 10.21 -0.52 -7.63
CA ARG A 87 11.05 -0.04 -6.51
C ARG A 87 10.65 -0.75 -5.22
N TYR A 88 10.93 -2.05 -5.16
CA TYR A 88 10.35 -2.93 -4.15
C TYR A 88 10.88 -2.67 -2.73
N GLU A 89 12.15 -2.24 -2.55
CA GLU A 89 12.65 -1.85 -1.22
C GLU A 89 11.89 -0.66 -0.65
N GLU A 90 11.67 0.38 -1.45
CA GLU A 90 10.91 1.55 -1.03
C GLU A 90 9.44 1.21 -0.77
N ALA A 91 8.87 0.30 -1.55
CA ALA A 91 7.52 -0.22 -1.32
C ALA A 91 7.40 -0.90 0.05
N VAL A 92 8.31 -1.85 0.36
CA VAL A 92 8.37 -2.53 1.66
C VAL A 92 8.53 -1.52 2.81
N ALA A 93 9.40 -0.53 2.65
CA ALA A 93 9.61 0.50 3.66
C ALA A 93 8.34 1.33 3.93
N ALA A 94 7.59 1.68 2.88
CA ALA A 94 6.34 2.41 3.01
C ALA A 94 5.24 1.55 3.67
N PHE A 95 5.08 0.30 3.25
CA PHE A 95 4.11 -0.62 3.88
C PHE A 95 4.41 -0.85 5.36
N ARG A 96 5.69 -1.03 5.75
CA ARG A 96 6.07 -1.15 7.17
C ARG A 96 5.69 0.09 7.99
N LYS A 97 5.75 1.29 7.41
CA LYS A 97 5.26 2.51 8.09
C LYS A 97 3.75 2.51 8.26
N ALA A 98 2.99 2.04 7.28
CA ALA A 98 1.54 1.87 7.40
C ALA A 98 1.19 0.85 8.50
N VAL A 99 1.86 -0.31 8.50
CA VAL A 99 1.71 -1.36 9.52
C VAL A 99 1.93 -0.82 10.94
N ALA A 100 3.01 -0.06 11.15
CA ALA A 100 3.33 0.51 12.45
C ALA A 100 2.24 1.47 12.97
N GLN A 101 1.56 2.20 12.08
CA GLN A 101 0.47 3.10 12.48
C GLN A 101 -0.85 2.37 12.75
N LEU A 102 -1.04 1.22 12.13
CA LEU A 102 -2.22 0.35 12.30
C LEU A 102 -2.00 -0.71 13.39
N SER A 103 -0.94 -0.60 14.18
CA SER A 103 -0.68 -1.47 15.34
C SER A 103 -0.70 -2.97 14.97
N ASP A 104 -0.13 -3.33 13.80
CA ASP A 104 -0.02 -4.71 13.32
C ASP A 104 -1.33 -5.47 13.10
N THR A 105 -2.46 -4.78 12.89
CA THR A 105 -3.77 -5.45 12.75
C THR A 105 -4.20 -5.74 11.31
N GLU A 106 -3.53 -5.16 10.32
CA GLU A 106 -3.97 -5.25 8.91
C GLU A 106 -3.24 -6.36 8.14
N PRO A 107 -3.89 -7.53 7.90
CA PRO A 107 -3.25 -8.66 7.23
C PRO A 107 -2.80 -8.31 5.81
N VAL A 108 -3.60 -7.54 5.06
CA VAL A 108 -3.30 -7.19 3.66
C VAL A 108 -1.95 -6.49 3.51
N LEU A 109 -1.51 -5.69 4.48
CA LEU A 109 -0.20 -5.06 4.41
C LEU A 109 0.96 -6.07 4.50
N TYR A 110 0.77 -7.15 5.26
CA TYR A 110 1.76 -8.22 5.35
C TYR A 110 1.85 -9.04 4.06
N GLU A 111 0.73 -9.23 3.36
CA GLU A 111 0.73 -9.81 2.02
C GLU A 111 1.49 -8.92 1.01
N LEU A 112 1.24 -7.61 1.01
CA LEU A 112 1.95 -6.66 0.15
C LEU A 112 3.45 -6.65 0.44
N ILE A 113 3.85 -6.68 1.71
CA ILE A 113 5.26 -6.78 2.12
C ILE A 113 5.87 -8.10 1.62
N GLY A 114 5.20 -9.22 1.81
CA GLY A 114 5.65 -10.54 1.35
C GLY A 114 5.91 -10.55 -0.15
N ARG A 115 4.93 -10.09 -0.95
CA ARG A 115 5.02 -10.04 -2.42
C ARG A 115 6.20 -9.21 -2.91
N ASN A 116 6.43 -8.05 -2.29
CA ASN A 116 7.55 -7.18 -2.66
C ASN A 116 8.90 -7.78 -2.22
N LEU A 117 8.95 -8.48 -1.09
CA LEU A 117 10.17 -9.19 -0.65
C LEU A 117 10.50 -10.40 -1.54
N GLU A 118 9.51 -11.08 -2.12
CA GLU A 118 9.73 -12.09 -3.15
C GLU A 118 10.40 -11.52 -4.39
N LYS A 119 9.97 -10.33 -4.85
CA LYS A 119 10.61 -9.65 -5.99
C LYS A 119 12.06 -9.27 -5.73
N LEU A 120 12.44 -9.17 -4.46
CA LEU A 120 13.80 -8.91 -4.00
C LEU A 120 14.59 -10.18 -3.67
N GLU A 121 14.00 -11.35 -3.87
CA GLU A 121 14.62 -12.64 -3.53
C GLU A 121 14.96 -12.78 -2.04
N ARG A 122 14.30 -12.01 -1.17
CA ARG A 122 14.47 -12.03 0.28
C ARG A 122 13.55 -13.07 0.91
N TRP A 123 13.73 -14.33 0.49
CA TRP A 123 12.81 -15.44 0.74
C TRP A 123 12.43 -15.62 2.20
N LYS A 124 13.41 -15.57 3.12
CA LYS A 124 13.17 -15.72 4.57
C LYS A 124 12.26 -14.62 5.13
N GLU A 125 12.47 -13.38 4.69
CA GLU A 125 11.67 -12.25 5.15
C GLU A 125 10.27 -12.26 4.53
N ALA A 126 10.15 -12.68 3.27
CA ALA A 126 8.86 -12.88 2.63
C ALA A 126 8.03 -13.93 3.37
N VAL A 127 8.63 -15.08 3.72
CA VAL A 127 7.97 -16.11 4.55
C VAL A 127 7.50 -15.53 5.88
N ALA A 128 8.34 -14.77 6.59
CA ALA A 128 7.95 -14.16 7.86
C ALA A 128 6.78 -13.18 7.72
N ALA A 129 6.73 -12.39 6.64
CA ALA A 129 5.61 -11.51 6.36
C ALA A 129 4.32 -12.31 6.07
N TYR A 130 4.40 -13.38 5.28
CA TYR A 130 3.27 -14.24 5.00
C TYR A 130 2.76 -15.02 6.21
N GLU A 131 3.65 -15.47 7.10
CA GLU A 131 3.26 -16.07 8.38
C GLU A 131 2.50 -15.07 9.27
N LYS A 132 2.89 -13.79 9.24
CA LYS A 132 2.14 -12.71 9.92
C LYS A 132 0.75 -12.50 9.31
N TYR A 133 0.63 -12.53 7.98
CA TYR A 133 -0.69 -12.53 7.33
C TYR A 133 -1.56 -13.69 7.85
N LEU A 134 -1.04 -14.92 7.86
CA LEU A 134 -1.80 -16.11 8.27
C LEU A 134 -2.15 -16.10 9.76
N ALA A 135 -1.32 -15.50 10.61
CA ALA A 135 -1.63 -15.32 12.03
C ALA A 135 -2.83 -14.38 12.24
N LEU A 136 -2.95 -13.32 11.43
CA LEU A 136 -4.03 -12.34 11.50
C LEU A 136 -5.30 -12.81 10.77
N ALA A 137 -5.14 -13.53 9.67
CA ALA A 137 -6.22 -13.98 8.80
C ALA A 137 -6.05 -15.47 8.40
N PRO A 138 -6.15 -16.41 9.36
CA PRO A 138 -5.90 -17.84 9.10
C PRO A 138 -6.90 -18.47 8.11
N THR A 139 -8.09 -17.88 7.99
CA THR A 139 -9.14 -18.26 7.04
C THR A 139 -9.43 -17.17 6.01
N GLY A 140 -8.48 -16.23 5.82
CA GLY A 140 -8.59 -15.16 4.82
C GLY A 140 -8.62 -15.68 3.39
N ALA A 141 -9.12 -14.86 2.46
CA ALA A 141 -9.30 -15.24 1.06
C ALA A 141 -8.01 -15.76 0.38
N HIS A 142 -6.85 -15.25 0.79
CA HIS A 142 -5.56 -15.64 0.23
C HIS A 142 -4.80 -16.67 1.09
N ALA A 143 -5.36 -17.15 2.20
CA ALA A 143 -4.63 -18.00 3.15
C ALA A 143 -4.11 -19.31 2.52
N SER A 144 -4.92 -19.98 1.70
CA SER A 144 -4.47 -21.21 1.02
C SER A 144 -3.35 -20.97 0.00
N ALA A 145 -3.44 -19.85 -0.74
CA ALA A 145 -2.41 -19.47 -1.71
C ALA A 145 -1.11 -19.11 -0.99
N ILE A 146 -1.21 -18.33 0.09
CA ILE A 146 -0.06 -17.92 0.91
C ILE A 146 0.64 -19.11 1.55
N ASN A 147 -0.09 -20.13 2.04
CA ASN A 147 0.54 -21.37 2.52
C ASN A 147 1.38 -22.06 1.43
N SER A 148 0.84 -22.13 0.20
CA SER A 148 1.57 -22.72 -0.93
C SER A 148 2.81 -21.91 -1.31
N ILE A 149 2.72 -20.57 -1.25
CA ILE A 149 3.85 -19.67 -1.47
C ILE A 149 4.92 -19.89 -0.40
N ILE A 150 4.56 -19.94 0.90
CA ILE A 150 5.50 -20.19 1.99
C ILE A 150 6.30 -21.49 1.76
N ASP A 151 5.64 -22.57 1.36
CA ASP A 151 6.31 -23.85 1.10
C ASP A 151 7.30 -23.77 -0.06
N GLN A 152 7.00 -22.99 -1.09
CA GLN A 152 7.90 -22.74 -2.22
C GLN A 152 9.10 -21.88 -1.80
N LEU A 153 8.86 -20.77 -1.11
CA LEU A 153 9.90 -19.85 -0.68
C LEU A 153 10.88 -20.49 0.31
N ARG A 154 10.40 -21.38 1.19
CA ARG A 154 11.27 -22.15 2.09
C ARG A 154 12.24 -23.06 1.33
N LYS A 155 11.82 -23.65 0.21
CA LYS A 155 12.71 -24.45 -0.64
C LYS A 155 13.75 -23.56 -1.32
N GLN A 156 13.33 -22.44 -1.90
CA GLN A 156 14.24 -21.48 -2.53
C GLN A 156 15.28 -20.92 -1.53
N ALA A 157 14.86 -20.62 -0.30
CA ALA A 157 15.76 -20.18 0.75
C ALA A 157 16.83 -21.25 1.08
N ALA A 158 16.43 -22.52 1.21
CA ALA A 158 17.36 -23.62 1.49
C ALA A 158 18.33 -23.89 0.31
N GLU A 159 17.85 -23.75 -0.93
CA GLU A 159 18.67 -23.90 -2.13
C GLU A 159 19.71 -22.77 -2.25
N ALA A 160 19.31 -21.52 -1.99
CA ALA A 160 20.21 -20.37 -2.03
C ALA A 160 21.33 -20.47 -0.96
N GLU A 161 21.02 -20.99 0.22
CA GLU A 161 22.02 -21.25 1.27
C GLU A 161 23.05 -22.30 0.86
N GLN A 162 22.62 -23.37 0.18
CA GLN A 162 23.52 -24.41 -0.30
C GLN A 162 24.45 -23.94 -1.43
N GLN A 163 24.05 -22.88 -2.14
CA GLN A 163 24.82 -22.31 -3.25
C GLN A 163 25.79 -21.20 -2.80
N THR A 164 25.71 -20.74 -1.55
CA THR A 164 26.63 -19.72 -1.01
C THR A 164 27.81 -20.44 -0.34
N PRO A 165 29.02 -20.46 -0.92
CA PRO A 165 30.18 -21.10 -0.29
C PRO A 165 30.53 -20.39 1.02
N PRO A 166 31.06 -21.12 2.03
CA PRO A 166 31.51 -20.49 3.27
C PRO A 166 32.67 -19.51 2.99
N ASP A 167 32.58 -18.30 3.56
CA ASP A 167 33.65 -17.28 3.58
C ASP A 167 34.94 -17.78 4.25
#